data_AF-A0A1F9V1I0-F1
#
_entry.id   AF-A0A1F9V1I0-F1
#
_cell.length_a   1.000
_cell.length_b   1.000
_cell.length_c   1.000
_cell.angle_alpha   90.00
_cell.angle_beta   90.00
_cell.angle_gamma   90.00
#
_symmetry.space_group_name_H-M   'P 1'
#
loop_
_entity.id
_entity.type
_entity.pdbx_description
1 polymer ?
#
loop_
_entity_poly.entity_id
_entity_poly.type
_entity_poly.pdbx_seq_one_letter_code
_entity_poly.pdbx_strand_id
1 'polypeptide(L)'
;MSLAGATSAEQSAKIGELLGADGIVFGSGQSMEHSIKLVNAKTAQTLWSVSARTKSQAQMDLPSMMSATVDKKLKKLGWKVKDEEAPISLEVGRIKVFINPHIRKVKIQKVAVLPFNGENGEIWADKVANTLLKTGYDVIERSRIEQIFKEQKLSLTGAITQADADKLLQLYGIQGMIFGNGFGLALASRGTSAGGYSSGYKFNVKLVNMENGELLWSAYGNIVSSGEDFVLFPKLFKKIDETASGASKKFMKLF
;
A
#
# COMPACT_ATOMS: atom_id res chain seq x y z
N MET A 1 7.60 2.63 -19.11
CA MET A 1 8.73 2.12 -18.31
C MET A 1 8.16 1.36 -17.13
N SER A 2 8.57 0.12 -16.90
CA SER A 2 8.20 -0.65 -15.71
C SER A 2 9.04 -0.15 -14.53
N LEU A 3 8.40 0.23 -13.41
CA LEU A 3 9.09 0.54 -12.15
C LEU A 3 9.72 -0.70 -11.49
N ALA A 4 9.34 -1.91 -11.94
CA ALA A 4 10.08 -3.11 -11.62
C ALA A 4 11.39 -3.08 -12.43
N GLY A 5 12.42 -2.45 -11.85
CA GLY A 5 13.76 -2.38 -12.43
C GLY A 5 14.28 -0.99 -12.78
N ALA A 6 14.07 0.04 -11.94
CA ALA A 6 15.07 1.11 -11.91
C ALA A 6 16.36 0.49 -11.35
N THR A 7 17.16 -0.07 -12.25
CA THR A 7 18.32 -0.91 -11.92
C THR A 7 19.57 -0.08 -11.62
N SER A 8 19.54 1.21 -11.97
CA SER A 8 20.65 2.15 -11.77
C SER A 8 20.29 3.23 -10.75
N ALA A 9 21.30 3.69 -10.02
CA ALA A 9 21.15 4.71 -8.99
C ALA A 9 20.87 6.10 -9.60
N GLU A 10 21.26 6.32 -10.86
CA GLU A 10 21.01 7.54 -11.63
C GLU A 10 19.54 7.64 -12.07
N GLN A 11 18.95 6.54 -12.53
CA GLN A 11 17.51 6.49 -12.81
C GLN A 11 16.70 6.72 -11.54
N SER A 12 17.18 6.16 -10.43
CA SER A 12 16.60 6.32 -9.09
C SER A 12 16.62 7.79 -8.64
N ALA A 13 17.75 8.48 -8.81
CA ALA A 13 17.91 9.89 -8.49
C ALA A 13 16.96 10.78 -9.31
N LYS A 14 16.91 10.53 -10.62
CA LYS A 14 16.03 11.27 -11.54
C LYS A 14 14.55 11.09 -11.18
N ILE A 15 14.13 9.89 -10.78
CA ILE A 15 12.77 9.65 -10.28
C ILE A 15 12.53 10.42 -8.97
N GLY A 16 13.49 10.43 -8.06
CA GLY A 16 13.33 11.14 -6.79
C GLY A 16 13.26 12.66 -6.93
N GLU A 17 14.06 13.25 -7.82
CA GLU A 17 13.94 14.66 -8.15
C GLU A 17 12.55 15.00 -8.73
N LEU A 18 12.06 14.19 -9.66
CA LEU A 18 10.73 14.37 -10.27
C LEU A 18 9.58 14.26 -9.25
N LEU A 19 9.73 13.39 -8.25
CA LEU A 19 8.71 13.16 -7.23
C LEU A 19 8.89 14.04 -5.98
N GLY A 20 9.89 14.93 -5.95
CA GLY A 20 10.22 15.73 -4.78
C GLY A 20 10.65 14.90 -3.55
N ALA A 21 11.11 13.67 -3.76
CA ALA A 21 11.52 12.77 -2.69
C ALA A 21 13.01 12.94 -2.38
N ASP A 22 13.39 12.92 -1.10
CA ASP A 22 14.80 13.01 -0.69
C ASP A 22 15.59 11.71 -0.91
N GLY A 23 14.89 10.58 -1.04
CA GLY A 23 15.48 9.29 -1.32
C GLY A 23 14.46 8.30 -1.85
N ILE A 24 14.93 7.31 -2.62
CA ILE A 24 14.08 6.31 -3.25
C ILE A 24 14.47 4.92 -2.78
N VAL A 25 13.46 4.15 -2.36
CA VAL A 25 13.60 2.75 -1.97
C VAL A 25 13.19 1.86 -3.14
N PHE A 26 14.09 0.94 -3.54
CA PHE A 26 13.79 -0.11 -4.51
C PHE A 26 13.89 -1.48 -3.87
N GLY A 27 12.97 -2.35 -4.26
CA GLY A 27 13.00 -3.76 -3.91
C GLY A 27 13.08 -4.63 -5.16
N SER A 28 13.91 -5.66 -5.13
CA SER A 28 13.84 -6.78 -6.08
C SER A 28 13.57 -8.08 -5.31
N GLY A 29 12.78 -8.97 -5.90
CA GLY A 29 12.50 -10.29 -5.35
C GLY A 29 12.41 -11.29 -6.49
N GLN A 30 13.29 -12.30 -6.50
CA GLN A 30 13.28 -13.40 -7.45
C GLN A 30 13.47 -14.71 -6.70
N SER A 31 12.42 -15.55 -6.69
CA SER A 31 12.34 -16.88 -6.06
C SER A 31 12.82 -16.93 -4.60
N MET A 32 14.13 -16.91 -4.39
CA MET A 32 14.79 -17.07 -3.10
C MET A 32 15.62 -15.86 -2.69
N GLU A 33 15.83 -14.88 -3.56
CA GLU A 33 16.62 -13.68 -3.26
C GLU A 33 15.77 -12.44 -3.28
N HIS A 34 15.84 -11.68 -2.20
CA HIS A 34 15.19 -10.40 -2.04
C HIS A 34 16.25 -9.37 -1.72
N SER A 35 16.20 -8.21 -2.36
CA SER A 35 17.06 -7.09 -2.01
C SER A 35 16.24 -5.81 -1.90
N ILE A 36 16.59 -4.96 -0.95
CA ILE A 36 16.05 -3.62 -0.80
C ILE A 36 17.22 -2.64 -0.73
N LYS A 37 17.14 -1.54 -1.48
CA LYS A 37 18.14 -0.48 -1.53
C LYS A 37 17.48 0.88 -1.32
N LEU A 38 18.11 1.75 -0.55
CA LEU A 38 17.77 3.17 -0.49
C LEU A 38 18.85 3.96 -1.23
N VAL A 39 18.42 4.78 -2.19
CA VAL A 39 19.27 5.68 -2.97
C VAL A 39 18.91 7.12 -2.60
N ASN A 40 19.91 7.97 -2.37
CA ASN A 40 19.71 9.41 -2.21
C ASN A 40 19.28 10.02 -3.54
N ALA A 41 18.17 10.75 -3.55
CA ALA A 41 17.61 11.29 -4.78
C ALA A 41 18.46 12.41 -5.40
N LYS A 42 19.20 13.17 -4.59
CA LYS A 42 20.02 14.31 -5.03
C LYS A 42 21.40 13.88 -5.52
N THR A 43 21.99 12.88 -4.85
CA THR A 43 23.38 12.47 -5.12
C THR A 43 23.52 11.18 -5.90
N ALA A 44 22.42 10.47 -6.17
CA ALA A 44 22.40 9.12 -6.72
C ALA A 44 23.23 8.09 -5.90
N GLN A 45 23.62 8.42 -4.67
CA GLN A 45 24.39 7.49 -3.84
C GLN A 45 23.47 6.46 -3.20
N THR A 46 23.84 5.18 -3.27
CA THR A 46 23.18 4.15 -2.46
C THR A 46 23.54 4.38 -0.98
N LEU A 47 22.56 4.81 -0.19
CA LEU A 47 22.72 5.06 1.25
C LEU A 47 22.82 3.76 2.03
N TRP A 48 22.03 2.75 1.65
CA TRP A 48 22.13 1.40 2.18
C TRP A 48 21.49 0.36 1.26
N SER A 49 21.87 -0.90 1.46
CA SER A 49 21.30 -2.08 0.80
C SER A 49 21.18 -3.22 1.80
N VAL A 50 20.09 -3.98 1.76
CA VAL A 50 19.91 -5.25 2.46
C VAL A 50 19.53 -6.29 1.43
N SER A 51 20.19 -7.44 1.43
CA SER A 51 19.77 -8.62 0.68
C SER A 51 19.55 -9.78 1.62
N ALA A 52 18.53 -10.57 1.34
CA ALA A 52 18.18 -11.77 2.07
C ALA A 52 17.95 -12.91 1.07
N ARG A 53 18.57 -14.06 1.35
CA ARG A 53 18.34 -15.30 0.62
C ARG A 53 17.54 -16.26 1.50
N THR A 54 16.35 -16.68 1.06
CA THR A 54 15.52 -17.67 1.77
C THR A 54 15.94 -19.08 1.40
N LYS A 55 15.93 -20.00 2.38
CA LYS A 55 16.17 -21.44 2.13
C LYS A 55 14.89 -22.20 1.74
N SER A 56 13.71 -21.60 1.91
CA SER A 56 12.40 -22.14 1.56
C SER A 56 11.36 -21.03 1.47
N GLN A 57 10.39 -21.13 0.54
CA GLN A 57 9.26 -20.20 0.36
C GLN A 57 8.33 -20.13 1.59
N ALA A 58 8.31 -21.17 2.42
CA ALA A 58 7.26 -21.40 3.40
C ALA A 58 7.59 -20.99 4.85
N GLN A 59 8.83 -20.56 5.15
CA GLN A 59 9.32 -20.53 6.54
C GLN A 59 9.99 -19.25 7.05
N MET A 60 9.88 -18.11 6.35
CA MET A 60 10.33 -16.83 6.92
C MET A 60 9.29 -15.73 6.76
N ASP A 61 9.02 -15.02 7.87
CA ASP A 61 8.40 -13.69 7.85
C ASP A 61 9.45 -12.65 7.40
N LEU A 62 9.96 -12.84 6.18
CA LEU A 62 10.96 -12.00 5.55
C LEU A 62 10.58 -10.51 5.58
N PRO A 63 9.31 -10.12 5.34
CA PRO A 63 8.89 -8.72 5.43
C PRO A 63 9.18 -8.10 6.81
N SER A 64 8.85 -8.79 7.91
CA SER A 64 9.08 -8.25 9.27
C SER A 64 10.57 -8.12 9.59
N MET A 65 11.39 -9.08 9.19
CA MET A 65 12.85 -9.01 9.38
C MET A 65 13.49 -7.87 8.59
N MET A 66 13.07 -7.71 7.33
CA MET A 66 13.54 -6.63 6.47
C MET A 66 13.11 -5.28 7.07
N SER A 67 11.86 -5.13 7.51
CA SER A 67 11.35 -3.90 8.15
C SER A 67 12.18 -3.48 9.36
N ALA A 68 12.43 -4.39 10.31
CA ALA A 68 13.25 -4.09 11.49
C ALA A 68 14.69 -3.67 11.12
N THR A 69 15.24 -4.27 10.06
CA THR A 69 16.57 -3.91 9.55
C THR A 69 16.58 -2.54 8.90
N VAL A 70 15.54 -2.22 8.11
CA VAL A 70 15.34 -0.89 7.52
C VAL A 70 15.25 0.17 8.62
N ASP A 71 14.39 -0.02 9.62
CA ASP A 71 14.19 0.94 10.70
C ASP A 71 15.49 1.24 11.45
N LYS A 72 16.24 0.19 11.80
CA LYS A 72 17.54 0.33 12.48
C LYS A 72 18.54 1.12 11.63
N LYS A 73 18.56 0.89 10.31
CA LYS A 73 19.45 1.59 9.37
C LYS A 73 19.05 3.05 9.19
N LEU A 74 17.77 3.36 8.99
CA LEU A 74 17.27 4.73 8.86
C LEU A 74 17.59 5.56 10.10
N LYS A 75 17.35 5.02 11.30
CA LYS A 75 17.71 5.68 12.56
C LYS A 75 19.21 5.99 12.65
N LYS A 76 20.09 5.07 12.22
CA LYS A 76 21.55 5.29 12.20
C LYS A 76 21.96 6.38 11.21
N LEU A 77 21.23 6.56 10.12
CA LEU A 77 21.45 7.62 9.13
C LEU A 77 20.91 9.00 9.60
N GLY A 78 20.41 9.10 10.83
CA GLY A 78 19.89 10.35 11.37
C GLY A 78 18.52 10.74 10.82
N TRP A 79 17.85 9.84 10.09
CA TRP A 79 16.44 10.03 9.73
C TRP A 79 15.60 9.98 10.99
N LYS A 80 15.14 11.17 11.40
CA LYS A 80 14.22 11.36 12.52
C LYS A 80 12.86 11.70 11.93
N VAL A 81 11.88 10.85 12.21
CA VAL A 81 10.49 11.23 11.99
C VAL A 81 10.15 12.24 13.10
N LYS A 82 9.66 13.43 12.75
CA LYS A 82 9.15 14.35 13.77
C LYS A 82 7.92 13.70 14.39
N ASP A 83 7.75 13.81 15.71
CA ASP A 83 6.65 13.11 16.41
C ASP A 83 5.25 13.47 15.86
N GLU A 84 5.08 14.68 15.33
CA GLU A 84 3.84 15.16 14.69
C GLU A 84 3.62 14.60 13.27
N GLU A 85 4.69 14.11 12.64
CA GLU A 85 4.72 13.50 11.30
C GLU A 85 4.83 11.96 11.40
N ALA A 86 4.80 11.40 12.61
CA ALA A 86 4.94 9.97 12.85
C ALA A 86 3.74 9.17 12.30
N PRO A 87 3.97 8.13 11.47
CA PRO A 87 2.88 7.33 10.91
C PRO A 87 2.07 6.66 12.02
N ILE A 88 0.76 6.82 11.95
CA ILE A 88 -0.17 6.20 12.89
C ILE A 88 -0.32 4.74 12.48
N SER A 89 0.02 3.83 13.40
CA SER A 89 -0.13 2.38 13.18
C SER A 89 -1.30 1.85 13.98
N LEU A 90 -2.17 1.07 13.34
CA LEU A 90 -3.32 0.45 14.00
C LEU A 90 -3.56 -0.98 13.49
N GLU A 91 -4.18 -1.79 14.34
CA GLU A 91 -4.54 -3.17 14.03
C GLU A 91 -6.06 -3.38 14.06
N VAL A 92 -6.55 -4.13 13.07
CA VAL A 92 -7.95 -4.53 12.92
C VAL A 92 -7.98 -6.04 12.68
N GLY A 93 -8.02 -6.80 13.77
CA GLY A 93 -7.85 -8.26 13.70
C GLY A 93 -6.45 -8.60 13.20
N ARG A 94 -6.36 -9.29 12.05
CA ARG A 94 -5.09 -9.67 11.40
C ARG A 94 -4.58 -8.65 10.39
N ILE A 95 -5.25 -7.50 10.28
CA ILE A 95 -4.92 -6.45 9.33
C ILE A 95 -4.12 -5.37 10.06
N LYS A 96 -2.94 -5.08 9.55
CA LYS A 96 -2.11 -3.95 9.99
C LYS A 96 -2.32 -2.78 9.05
N VAL A 97 -2.40 -1.59 9.62
CA VAL A 97 -2.71 -0.36 8.90
C VAL A 97 -1.72 0.71 9.31
N PHE A 98 -1.20 1.41 8.31
CA PHE A 98 -0.28 2.53 8.47
C PHE A 98 -0.92 3.74 7.82
N ILE A 99 -1.07 4.82 8.58
CA ILE A 99 -1.73 6.05 8.15
C ILE A 99 -0.71 7.18 8.24
N ASN A 100 -0.54 7.90 7.14
CA ASN A 100 0.24 9.13 7.09
C ASN A 100 -0.57 10.26 7.78
N PRO A 101 -0.03 10.94 8.82
CA PRO A 101 -0.73 12.02 9.52
C PRO A 101 -1.18 13.17 8.60
N HIS A 102 -0.53 13.33 7.44
CA HIS A 102 -0.92 14.31 6.43
C HIS A 102 -2.35 14.14 5.94
N ILE A 103 -2.94 12.96 6.07
CA ILE A 103 -4.34 12.73 5.73
C ILE A 103 -5.31 13.67 6.47
N ARG A 104 -4.93 14.19 7.64
CA ARG A 104 -5.71 15.18 8.40
C ARG A 104 -5.81 16.55 7.72
N LYS A 105 -4.89 16.83 6.80
CA LYS A 105 -4.76 18.10 6.07
C LYS A 105 -5.29 18.01 4.64
N VAL A 106 -5.66 16.80 4.18
CA VAL A 106 -6.07 16.54 2.81
C VAL A 106 -7.51 16.04 2.80
N LYS A 107 -8.34 16.57 1.90
CA LYS A 107 -9.71 16.11 1.72
C LYS A 107 -9.80 15.19 0.50
N ILE A 108 -10.01 13.90 0.74
CA ILE A 108 -10.26 12.90 -0.32
C ILE A 108 -11.70 12.43 -0.21
N GLN A 109 -12.52 12.81 -1.19
CA GLN A 109 -13.92 12.40 -1.29
C GLN A 109 -14.15 11.49 -2.50
N LYS A 110 -13.56 11.86 -3.65
CA LYS A 110 -13.73 11.14 -4.91
C LYS A 110 -12.54 10.26 -5.21
N VAL A 111 -12.77 8.95 -5.31
CA VAL A 111 -11.71 7.95 -5.46
C VAL A 111 -11.94 7.02 -6.64
N ALA A 112 -10.84 6.59 -7.24
CA ALA A 112 -10.82 5.57 -8.28
C ALA A 112 -10.21 4.28 -7.72
N VAL A 113 -10.89 3.14 -7.92
CA VAL A 113 -10.36 1.82 -7.57
C VAL A 113 -9.82 1.16 -8.83
N LEU A 114 -8.51 0.97 -8.88
CA LEU A 114 -7.87 0.28 -10.00
C LEU A 114 -8.03 -1.24 -9.89
N PRO A 115 -7.84 -1.97 -11.01
CA PRO A 115 -7.68 -3.42 -10.96
C PRO A 115 -6.61 -3.82 -9.94
N PHE A 116 -6.92 -4.78 -9.06
CA PHE A 116 -5.90 -5.31 -8.15
C PHE A 116 -5.12 -6.41 -8.86
N ASN A 117 -3.81 -6.49 -8.59
CA ASN A 117 -3.01 -7.57 -9.16
C ASN A 117 -3.16 -8.86 -8.37
N GLY A 118 -2.92 -9.99 -9.03
CA GLY A 118 -2.88 -11.32 -8.43
C GLY A 118 -4.22 -12.06 -8.44
N GLU A 119 -4.27 -13.19 -7.72
CA GLU A 119 -5.41 -14.11 -7.78
C GLU A 119 -6.69 -13.45 -7.25
N ASN A 120 -7.77 -13.52 -8.03
CA ASN A 120 -9.07 -12.90 -7.73
C ASN A 120 -9.01 -11.37 -7.54
N GLY A 121 -8.00 -10.68 -8.10
CA GLY A 121 -7.81 -9.24 -7.94
C GLY A 121 -9.06 -8.41 -8.26
N GLU A 122 -9.81 -8.76 -9.31
CA GLU A 122 -11.04 -8.03 -9.67
C GLU A 122 -12.14 -8.14 -8.60
N ILE A 123 -12.31 -9.32 -8.01
CA ILE A 123 -13.28 -9.53 -6.92
C ILE A 123 -12.87 -8.71 -5.69
N TRP A 124 -11.57 -8.60 -5.42
CA TRP A 124 -11.05 -7.76 -4.34
C TRP A 124 -11.29 -6.27 -4.60
N ALA A 125 -11.02 -5.80 -5.83
CA ALA A 125 -11.27 -4.43 -6.23
C ALA A 125 -12.76 -4.06 -6.08
N ASP A 126 -13.67 -4.92 -6.55
CA ASP A 126 -15.11 -4.71 -6.44
C ASP A 126 -15.59 -4.67 -4.97
N LYS A 127 -15.05 -5.54 -4.12
CA LYS A 127 -15.34 -5.54 -2.68
C LYS A 127 -14.86 -4.26 -1.99
N VAL A 128 -13.67 -3.78 -2.34
CA VAL A 128 -13.12 -2.53 -1.81
C VAL A 128 -13.95 -1.34 -2.29
N ALA A 129 -14.29 -1.27 -3.57
CA ALA A 129 -15.17 -0.25 -4.14
C ALA A 129 -16.52 -0.19 -3.42
N ASN A 130 -17.18 -1.34 -3.24
CA ASN A 130 -18.44 -1.43 -2.50
C ASN A 130 -18.31 -0.99 -1.04
N THR A 131 -17.17 -1.26 -0.40
CA THR A 131 -16.95 -0.85 0.99
C THR A 131 -16.73 0.66 1.10
N LEU A 132 -15.95 1.25 0.19
CA LEU A 132 -15.73 2.70 0.11
C LEU A 132 -17.04 3.45 -0.18
N LEU A 133 -17.88 2.91 -1.07
CA LEU A 133 -19.20 3.47 -1.34
C LEU A 133 -20.07 3.48 -0.08
N LYS A 134 -20.05 2.39 0.71
CA LYS A 134 -20.76 2.29 2.00
C LYS A 134 -20.25 3.26 3.06
N THR A 135 -18.98 3.66 3.01
CA THR A 135 -18.39 4.63 3.94
C THR A 135 -18.53 6.08 3.46
N GLY A 136 -19.20 6.30 2.33
CA GLY A 136 -19.56 7.63 1.85
C GLY A 136 -18.55 8.26 0.88
N TYR A 137 -17.63 7.49 0.31
CA TYR A 137 -16.78 7.97 -0.78
C TYR A 137 -17.54 8.00 -2.11
N ASP A 138 -17.20 8.97 -2.96
CA ASP A 138 -17.65 9.00 -4.35
C ASP A 138 -16.73 8.08 -5.17
N VAL A 139 -17.15 6.82 -5.35
CA VAL A 139 -16.33 5.80 -6.01
C VAL A 139 -16.60 5.80 -7.52
N ILE A 140 -15.54 5.93 -8.31
CA ILE A 140 -15.61 5.70 -9.76
C ILE A 140 -15.51 4.20 -10.05
N GLU A 141 -16.47 3.70 -10.82
CA GLU A 141 -16.51 2.31 -11.26
C GLU A 141 -15.28 1.94 -12.12
N ARG A 142 -14.76 0.72 -11.95
CA ARG A 142 -13.57 0.22 -12.67
C ARG A 142 -13.72 0.29 -14.18
N SER A 143 -14.87 -0.12 -14.71
CA SER A 143 -15.13 -0.11 -16.17
C SER A 143 -15.00 1.29 -16.76
N ARG A 144 -15.43 2.32 -16.01
CA ARG A 144 -15.29 3.72 -16.40
C ARG A 144 -13.83 4.17 -16.38
N ILE A 145 -13.03 3.69 -15.42
CA ILE A 145 -11.59 3.96 -15.37
C ILE A 145 -10.90 3.35 -16.58
N GLU A 146 -11.22 2.09 -16.93
CA GLU A 146 -10.66 1.44 -18.13
C GLU A 146 -11.00 2.22 -19.40
N GLN A 147 -12.24 2.71 -19.52
CA GLN A 147 -12.65 3.58 -20.62
C GLN A 147 -11.85 4.88 -20.65
N ILE A 148 -11.74 5.58 -19.52
CA ILE A 148 -10.96 6.81 -19.40
C ILE A 148 -9.50 6.57 -19.80
N PHE A 149 -8.91 5.47 -19.35
CA PHE A 149 -7.53 5.13 -19.66
C PHE A 149 -7.35 4.85 -21.16
N LYS A 150 -8.30 4.15 -21.79
CA LYS A 150 -8.29 3.94 -23.25
C LYS A 150 -8.42 5.27 -24.01
N GLU A 151 -9.34 6.14 -23.61
CA GLU A 151 -9.56 7.46 -24.22
C GLU A 151 -8.33 8.36 -24.11
N GLN A 152 -7.68 8.34 -22.94
CA GLN A 152 -6.50 9.15 -22.63
C GLN A 152 -5.18 8.48 -23.06
N LYS A 153 -5.23 7.28 -23.67
CA LYS A 153 -4.06 6.46 -24.03
C LYS A 153 -3.11 6.19 -22.85
N LEU A 154 -3.67 6.02 -21.66
CA LEU A 154 -2.96 5.73 -20.42
C LEU A 154 -2.76 4.22 -20.25
N SER A 155 -1.66 3.82 -19.60
CA SER A 155 -1.40 2.41 -19.31
C SER A 155 -2.09 1.96 -18.02
N LEU A 156 -2.84 0.86 -18.08
CA LEU A 156 -3.44 0.19 -16.91
C LEU A 156 -2.43 -0.64 -16.10
N THR A 157 -1.19 -0.78 -16.56
CA THR A 157 -0.18 -1.69 -15.99
C THR A 157 0.48 -1.19 -14.69
N GLY A 158 -0.20 -0.31 -13.94
CA GLY A 158 0.21 0.15 -12.61
C GLY A 158 1.29 1.23 -12.56
N ALA A 159 1.88 1.63 -13.70
CA ALA A 159 2.76 2.78 -13.80
C ALA A 159 1.97 4.00 -14.33
N ILE A 160 1.29 4.70 -13.44
CA ILE A 160 0.66 5.99 -13.72
C ILE A 160 1.71 7.07 -13.50
N THR A 161 1.95 7.94 -14.48
CA THR A 161 2.87 9.07 -14.31
C THR A 161 2.18 10.23 -13.59
N GLN A 162 2.94 11.17 -13.03
CA GLN A 162 2.34 12.38 -12.42
C GLN A 162 1.48 13.16 -13.43
N ALA A 163 1.90 13.24 -14.70
CA ALA A 163 1.11 13.89 -15.74
C ALA A 163 -0.23 13.18 -16.02
N ASP A 164 -0.27 11.85 -15.91
CA ASP A 164 -1.50 11.07 -16.03
C ASP A 164 -2.39 11.29 -14.81
N ALA A 165 -1.78 11.39 -13.63
CA ALA A 165 -2.47 11.70 -12.39
C ALA A 165 -3.11 13.10 -12.42
N ASP A 166 -2.38 14.11 -12.89
CA ASP A 166 -2.87 15.48 -13.04
C ASP A 166 -4.06 15.55 -14.01
N LYS A 167 -4.01 14.83 -15.13
CA LYS A 167 -5.15 14.75 -16.07
C LYS A 167 -6.38 14.12 -15.43
N LEU A 168 -6.20 13.04 -14.67
CA LEU A 168 -7.30 12.35 -14.00
C LEU A 168 -7.93 13.21 -12.90
N LEU A 169 -7.10 13.98 -12.19
CA LEU A 169 -7.55 14.97 -11.22
C LEU A 169 -8.31 16.11 -11.91
N GLN A 170 -7.75 16.73 -12.94
CA GLN A 170 -8.33 17.91 -13.60
C GLN A 170 -9.60 17.60 -14.39
N LEU A 171 -9.62 16.49 -15.14
CA LEU A 171 -10.73 16.17 -16.05
C LEU A 171 -11.87 15.43 -15.34
N TYR A 172 -11.55 14.62 -14.34
CA TYR A 172 -12.52 13.73 -13.71
C TYR A 172 -12.70 13.99 -12.20
N GLY A 173 -11.93 14.91 -11.62
CA GLY A 173 -12.01 15.26 -10.20
C GLY A 173 -11.55 14.14 -9.27
N ILE A 174 -10.75 13.19 -9.76
CA ILE A 174 -10.28 12.04 -8.97
C ILE A 174 -9.19 12.51 -8.02
N GLN A 175 -9.51 12.56 -6.73
CA GLN A 175 -8.60 13.06 -5.69
C GLN A 175 -7.69 11.96 -5.15
N GLY A 176 -8.19 10.73 -5.13
CA GLY A 176 -7.46 9.58 -4.61
C GLY A 176 -7.52 8.36 -5.51
N MET A 177 -6.45 7.57 -5.51
CA MET A 177 -6.42 6.27 -6.17
C MET A 177 -6.17 5.15 -5.17
N ILE A 178 -6.99 4.11 -5.30
CA ILE A 178 -6.87 2.87 -4.55
C ILE A 178 -6.17 1.83 -5.41
N PHE A 179 -5.07 1.33 -4.89
CA PHE A 179 -4.33 0.21 -5.46
C PHE A 179 -4.35 -0.96 -4.49
N GLY A 180 -4.30 -2.17 -5.01
CA GLY A 180 -4.15 -3.34 -4.18
C GLY A 180 -3.60 -4.55 -4.92
N ASN A 181 -3.18 -5.53 -4.15
CA ASN A 181 -2.81 -6.84 -4.64
C ASN A 181 -3.43 -7.90 -3.73
N GLY A 182 -3.86 -9.02 -4.32
CA GLY A 182 -4.34 -10.21 -3.62
C GLY A 182 -3.54 -11.44 -4.03
N PHE A 183 -3.21 -12.31 -3.09
CA PHE A 183 -2.51 -13.56 -3.37
C PHE A 183 -3.11 -14.70 -2.55
N GLY A 184 -3.48 -15.79 -3.21
CA GLY A 184 -3.92 -17.02 -2.55
C GLY A 184 -2.77 -17.65 -1.77
N LEU A 185 -3.02 -18.03 -0.53
CA LEU A 185 -2.07 -18.64 0.37
C LEU A 185 -2.61 -20.00 0.80
N ALA A 186 -1.93 -21.09 0.45
CA ALA A 186 -2.18 -22.36 1.10
C ALA A 186 -1.65 -22.30 2.54
N LEU A 187 -2.56 -22.17 3.51
CA LEU A 187 -2.22 -22.24 4.93
C LEU A 187 -2.34 -23.70 5.38
N ALA A 188 -1.23 -24.29 5.84
CA ALA A 188 -1.29 -25.58 6.50
C ALA A 188 -2.10 -25.43 7.80
N SER A 189 -3.25 -26.10 7.90
CA SER A 189 -4.07 -26.05 9.12
C SER A 189 -3.44 -26.97 10.15
N ARG A 190 -2.75 -26.41 11.15
CA ARG A 190 -2.38 -27.17 12.33
C ARG A 190 -3.64 -27.38 13.18
N GLY A 191 -4.23 -28.57 13.13
CA GLY A 191 -5.26 -28.96 14.11
C GLY A 191 -6.35 -29.92 13.66
N THR A 192 -6.52 -30.21 12.36
CA THR A 192 -7.48 -31.24 11.92
C THR A 192 -6.75 -32.56 11.72
N SER A 193 -7.28 -33.66 12.29
CA SER A 193 -6.74 -35.03 12.22
C SER A 193 -6.59 -35.60 10.79
N ALA A 194 -6.97 -34.83 9.76
CA ALA A 194 -6.91 -35.21 8.34
C ALA A 194 -6.00 -34.29 7.48
N GLY A 195 -5.05 -33.55 8.07
CA GLY A 195 -4.06 -32.80 7.29
C GLY A 195 -4.65 -31.75 6.32
N GLY A 196 -5.75 -31.10 6.68
CA GLY A 196 -6.44 -30.14 5.81
C GLY A 196 -5.64 -28.85 5.60
N TYR A 197 -5.64 -28.34 4.36
CA TYR A 197 -5.20 -26.98 4.06
C TYR A 197 -6.38 -26.01 4.23
N SER A 198 -6.16 -24.89 4.90
CA SER A 198 -7.08 -23.75 4.87
C SER A 198 -6.60 -22.81 3.77
N SER A 199 -7.50 -22.36 2.90
CA SER A 199 -7.14 -21.30 1.95
C SER A 199 -7.15 -19.97 2.71
N GLY A 200 -6.00 -19.30 2.72
CA GLY A 200 -5.87 -17.92 3.13
C GLY A 200 -5.68 -17.02 1.92
N TYR A 201 -5.86 -15.72 2.12
CA TYR A 201 -5.55 -14.68 1.16
C TYR A 201 -4.66 -13.66 1.85
N LYS A 202 -3.50 -13.39 1.25
CA LYS A 202 -2.73 -12.19 1.58
C LYS A 202 -3.27 -11.06 0.73
N PHE A 203 -3.39 -9.89 1.32
CA PHE A 203 -3.76 -8.71 0.56
C PHE A 203 -2.97 -7.49 1.01
N ASN A 204 -2.84 -6.53 0.10
CA ASN A 204 -2.51 -5.16 0.43
C ASN A 204 -3.49 -4.22 -0.29
N VAL A 205 -3.90 -3.15 0.39
CA VAL A 205 -4.64 -2.03 -0.21
C VAL A 205 -3.97 -0.73 0.22
N LYS A 206 -3.90 0.24 -0.67
CA LYS A 206 -3.33 1.56 -0.38
C LYS A 206 -4.13 2.67 -1.05
N LEU A 207 -4.21 3.81 -0.37
CA LEU A 207 -4.72 5.07 -0.93
C LEU A 207 -3.57 6.03 -1.20
N VAL A 208 -3.53 6.53 -2.43
CA VAL A 208 -2.56 7.52 -2.89
C VAL A 208 -3.29 8.82 -3.22
N ASN A 209 -2.77 9.95 -2.75
CA ASN A 209 -3.22 11.28 -3.14
C ASN A 209 -2.78 11.56 -4.59
N MET A 210 -3.73 11.95 -5.43
CA MET A 210 -3.47 12.22 -6.85
C MET A 210 -2.75 13.56 -7.10
N GLU A 211 -2.87 14.51 -6.18
CA GLU A 211 -2.25 15.83 -6.33
C GLU A 211 -0.72 15.76 -6.24
N ASN A 212 -0.19 14.89 -5.38
CA ASN A 212 1.23 14.89 -5.03
C ASN A 212 1.86 13.48 -4.93
N GLY A 213 1.09 12.43 -5.22
CA GLY A 213 1.56 11.05 -5.16
C GLY A 213 1.80 10.50 -3.74
N GLU A 214 1.42 11.22 -2.69
CA GLU A 214 1.63 10.79 -1.31
C GLU A 214 0.80 9.54 -0.97
N LEU A 215 1.43 8.55 -0.34
CA LEU A 215 0.73 7.44 0.30
C LEU A 215 0.02 7.95 1.56
N LEU A 216 -1.31 8.03 1.53
CA LEU A 216 -2.11 8.51 2.66
C LEU A 216 -2.34 7.42 3.69
N TRP A 217 -2.61 6.19 3.24
CA TRP A 217 -2.62 5.01 4.10
C TRP A 217 -2.37 3.74 3.32
N SER A 218 -1.92 2.71 4.02
CA SER A 218 -1.82 1.35 3.51
C SER A 218 -2.30 0.35 4.56
N ALA A 219 -3.00 -0.69 4.10
CA ALA A 219 -3.41 -1.82 4.90
C ALA A 219 -2.87 -3.10 4.28
N TYR A 220 -2.32 -3.99 5.10
CA TYR A 220 -1.93 -5.33 4.67
C TYR A 220 -2.29 -6.35 5.73
N GLY A 221 -2.59 -7.56 5.30
CA GLY A 221 -2.97 -8.61 6.22
C GLY A 221 -3.15 -9.96 5.56
N ASN A 222 -3.37 -10.96 6.40
CA ASN A 222 -3.74 -12.30 5.99
C ASN A 222 -5.18 -12.55 6.45
N ILE A 223 -6.02 -12.95 5.50
CA ILE A 223 -7.42 -13.33 5.70
C ILE A 223 -7.54 -14.83 5.48
N VAL A 224 -8.33 -15.53 6.28
CA VAL A 224 -8.67 -16.94 6.06
C VAL A 224 -10.01 -17.00 5.34
N SER A 225 -10.19 -17.93 4.40
CA SER A 225 -11.35 -18.03 3.51
C SER A 225 -12.69 -18.35 4.19
N SER A 226 -12.79 -18.30 5.52
CA SER A 226 -14.01 -18.60 6.27
C SER A 226 -15.13 -17.55 6.12
N GLY A 227 -14.99 -16.55 5.25
CA GLY A 227 -16.00 -15.50 5.01
C GLY A 227 -16.11 -14.44 6.10
N GLU A 228 -15.83 -14.78 7.36
CA GLU A 228 -15.91 -13.89 8.54
C GLU A 228 -14.92 -12.71 8.49
N ASP A 229 -13.74 -12.93 7.92
CA ASP A 229 -12.68 -11.92 7.86
C ASP A 229 -13.02 -10.75 6.91
N PHE A 230 -13.99 -10.91 6.00
CA PHE A 230 -14.45 -9.79 5.16
C PHE A 230 -15.24 -8.73 5.94
N VAL A 231 -15.81 -9.09 7.10
CA VAL A 231 -16.46 -8.14 8.02
C VAL A 231 -15.42 -7.16 8.61
N LEU A 232 -14.13 -7.46 8.49
CA LEU A 232 -13.06 -6.56 8.94
C LEU A 232 -12.91 -5.33 8.04
N PHE A 233 -13.27 -5.38 6.76
CA PHE A 233 -13.08 -4.24 5.84
C PHE A 233 -13.92 -3.01 6.23
N PRO A 234 -15.25 -3.11 6.47
CA PRO A 234 -16.01 -1.96 6.96
C PRO A 234 -15.46 -1.39 8.27
N LYS A 235 -15.03 -2.25 9.20
CA LYS A 235 -14.40 -1.84 10.47
C LYS A 235 -13.06 -1.14 10.24
N LEU A 236 -12.29 -1.61 9.26
CA LEU A 236 -11.01 -1.05 8.83
C LEU A 236 -11.18 0.37 8.29
N PHE A 237 -12.04 0.55 7.29
CA PHE A 237 -12.25 1.88 6.68
C PHE A 237 -12.83 2.87 7.69
N LYS A 238 -13.78 2.43 8.52
CA LYS A 238 -14.30 3.26 9.62
C LYS A 238 -13.19 3.72 10.57
N LYS A 239 -12.29 2.83 10.99
CA LYS A 239 -11.14 3.19 11.85
C LYS A 239 -10.17 4.14 11.16
N ILE A 240 -9.94 3.97 9.85
CA ILE A 240 -9.11 4.87 9.06
C ILE A 240 -9.74 6.27 9.05
N ASP A 241 -11.03 6.38 8.74
CA ASP A 241 -11.75 7.66 8.67
C ASP A 241 -11.81 8.36 10.04
N GLU A 242 -12.05 7.62 11.13
CA GLU A 242 -11.99 8.13 12.51
C GLU A 242 -10.60 8.69 12.86
N THR A 243 -9.54 7.99 12.43
CA THR A 243 -8.16 8.42 12.68
C THR A 243 -7.78 9.63 11.82
N ALA A 244 -8.25 9.66 10.58
CA ALA A 244 -8.00 10.70 9.59
C ALA A 244 -8.74 12.00 9.90
N SER A 245 -9.94 11.92 10.47
CA SER A 245 -10.68 13.09 10.96
C SER A 245 -10.12 13.67 12.26
N GLY A 246 -9.11 13.03 12.87
CA GLY A 246 -8.60 13.41 14.19
C GLY A 246 -9.58 13.07 15.33
N ALA A 247 -10.68 12.37 15.04
CA ALA A 247 -11.65 11.86 16.01
C ALA A 247 -11.11 10.63 16.75
N SER A 248 -9.89 10.72 17.29
CA SER A 248 -9.45 9.78 18.32
C SER A 248 -10.18 10.14 19.61
N LYS A 249 -10.97 9.21 20.14
CA LYS A 249 -11.67 9.33 21.43
C LYS A 249 -10.75 9.94 22.49
N LYS A 250 -11.02 11.20 22.80
CA LYS A 250 -10.64 11.86 24.05
C LYS A 250 -11.48 11.28 25.20
N PHE A 251 -11.47 9.96 25.37
CA PHE A 251 -12.21 9.23 26.42
C PHE A 251 -11.49 7.91 26.72
N MET A 252 -10.37 7.99 27.42
CA MET A 252 -9.95 6.97 28.40
C MET A 252 -8.86 7.54 29.31
N LYS A 253 -9.25 8.57 30.06
CA LYS A 253 -8.67 8.93 31.37
C LYS A 253 -9.70 9.85 32.03
N LEU A 254 -10.60 9.26 32.80
CA LEU A 254 -11.28 9.90 33.93
C LEU A 254 -11.98 8.79 34.71
N PHE A 255 -11.45 8.62 35.93
CA PHE A 255 -11.81 7.70 37.02
C PHE A 255 -11.39 6.24 36.85
#